data_AF-A0A1I4XBC6-F1
#
_entry.id   AF-A0A1I4XBC6-F1
#
_cell.length_a   1.000
_cell.length_b   1.000
_cell.length_c   1.000
_cell.angle_alpha   90.00
_cell.angle_beta   90.00
_cell.angle_gamma   90.00
#
_symmetry.space_group_name_H-M   'P 1'
#
loop_
_entity.id
_entity.type
_entity.pdbx_description
1 polymer ?
#
loop_
_entity_poly.entity_id
_entity_poly.type
_entity_poly.pdbx_seq_one_letter_code
_entity_poly.pdbx_strand_id
1 'polypeptide(L)'
;MKQALFIVMMFYASFISGQKKCTLKLEASTANLQNKGVVELTVTNVGNKKIKINKTFSPYRMQLKMNNYIADVDCFKDCIKKTTKIKPGQIYTYPIAIKETIQYPKLINGRTYKFHLFFDLIDLTNEDCKIYGLKDEEITYTKVNHD
;
A
#
# COMPACT_ATOMS: atom_id res chain seq x y z
N MET A 1 -19.48 9.31 50.41
CA MET A 1 -19.87 9.48 49.00
C MET A 1 -18.76 9.98 48.06
N LYS A 2 -17.80 10.81 48.52
CA LYS A 2 -16.72 11.32 47.64
C LYS A 2 -15.65 10.28 47.23
N GLN A 3 -15.39 9.26 48.07
CA GLN A 3 -14.37 8.24 47.80
C GLN A 3 -14.79 7.20 46.75
N ALA A 4 -16.08 6.82 46.71
CA ALA A 4 -16.60 5.90 45.69
C ALA A 4 -16.55 6.52 44.28
N LEU A 5 -16.74 7.83 44.17
CA LEU A 5 -16.69 8.56 42.91
C LEU A 5 -15.28 8.54 42.28
N PHE A 6 -14.24 8.62 43.12
CA PHE A 6 -12.84 8.57 42.70
C PHE A 6 -12.44 7.20 42.14
N ILE A 7 -12.92 6.12 42.77
CA ILE A 7 -12.65 4.74 42.34
C ILE A 7 -13.35 4.44 41.01
N VAL A 8 -14.59 4.88 40.83
CA VAL A 8 -15.31 4.73 39.55
C VAL A 8 -14.63 5.52 38.42
N MET A 9 -14.07 6.69 38.72
CA MET A 9 -13.32 7.49 37.73
C MET A 9 -12.00 6.82 37.29
N MET A 10 -11.28 6.16 38.22
CA MET A 10 -10.06 5.39 37.88
C MET A 10 -10.38 4.15 37.04
N PHE A 11 -11.50 3.46 37.30
CA PHE A 11 -11.93 2.34 36.47
C PHE A 11 -12.31 2.79 35.05
N TYR A 12 -13.02 3.91 34.90
CA TYR A 12 -13.34 4.46 33.57
C TYR A 12 -12.10 4.91 32.78
N ALA A 13 -11.10 5.48 33.44
CA ALA A 13 -9.83 5.83 32.79
C ALA A 13 -9.05 4.57 32.32
N SER A 14 -9.25 3.43 33.00
CA SER A 14 -8.59 2.17 32.66
C SER A 14 -9.23 1.43 31.47
N PHE A 15 -10.51 1.71 31.14
CA PHE A 15 -11.19 1.11 29.98
C PHE A 15 -10.86 1.81 28.64
N ILE A 16 -10.18 2.96 28.66
CA ILE A 16 -9.51 3.54 27.49
C ILE A 16 -8.12 2.91 27.32
N SER A 17 -7.92 1.68 27.80
CA SER A 17 -6.81 0.83 27.38
C SER A 17 -7.03 0.46 25.92
N GLY A 18 -6.50 1.31 25.03
CA GLY A 18 -6.69 1.25 23.59
C GLY A 18 -6.39 -0.13 23.02
N GLN A 19 -7.42 -0.79 22.48
CA GLN A 19 -7.25 -1.98 21.64
C GLN A 19 -6.14 -1.67 20.62
N LYS A 20 -5.10 -2.50 20.55
CA LYS A 20 -4.00 -2.36 19.59
C LYS A 20 -4.53 -2.61 18.17
N LYS A 21 -5.16 -1.61 17.57
CA LYS A 21 -5.76 -1.67 16.24
C LYS A 21 -4.65 -1.57 15.20
N CYS A 22 -4.54 -2.60 14.35
CA CYS A 22 -3.78 -2.48 13.12
C CYS A 22 -4.65 -1.84 12.05
N THR A 23 -4.26 -0.68 11.54
CA THR A 23 -4.98 -0.03 10.46
C THR A 23 -4.01 0.71 9.56
N LEU A 24 -4.05 0.40 8.27
CA LEU A 24 -3.19 1.00 7.24
C LEU A 24 -4.08 1.73 6.23
N LYS A 25 -3.75 2.99 5.98
CA LYS A 25 -4.31 3.76 4.86
C LYS A 25 -3.31 3.72 3.71
N LEU A 26 -3.76 3.31 2.54
CA LEU A 26 -2.96 3.24 1.31
C LEU A 26 -3.42 4.29 0.33
N GLU A 27 -2.49 4.94 -0.34
CA GLU A 27 -2.75 5.95 -1.38
C GLU A 27 -1.77 5.75 -2.54
N ALA A 28 -2.28 5.72 -3.77
CA ALA A 28 -1.46 5.63 -4.97
C ALA A 28 -1.37 7.01 -5.64
N SER A 29 -0.17 7.42 -6.04
CA SER A 29 0.08 8.64 -6.79
C SER A 29 0.71 8.31 -8.14
N THR A 30 0.15 8.90 -9.20
CA THR A 30 0.65 8.81 -10.58
C THR A 30 1.37 10.09 -11.02
N ALA A 31 1.66 11.01 -10.10
CA ALA A 31 2.31 12.29 -10.40
C ALA A 31 3.67 12.11 -11.13
N ASN A 32 4.40 11.03 -10.82
CA ASN A 32 5.68 10.70 -11.42
C ASN A 32 5.58 9.68 -12.57
N LEU A 33 4.38 9.27 -12.97
CA LEU A 33 4.18 8.20 -13.93
C LEU A 33 4.66 8.59 -15.33
N GLN A 34 4.22 9.74 -15.85
CA GLN A 34 4.54 10.14 -17.22
C GLN A 34 6.02 10.53 -17.42
N ASN A 35 6.65 11.09 -16.38
CA ASN A 35 8.01 11.61 -16.46
C ASN A 35 9.09 10.59 -16.05
N LYS A 36 8.76 9.70 -15.11
CA LYS A 36 9.73 8.75 -14.54
C LYS A 36 9.34 7.28 -14.74
N GLY A 37 8.13 7.00 -15.25
CA GLY A 37 7.59 5.64 -15.28
C GLY A 37 7.38 5.07 -13.88
N VAL A 38 7.08 5.90 -12.87
CA VAL A 38 6.96 5.49 -11.46
C VAL A 38 5.57 5.81 -10.91
N VAL A 39 4.96 4.81 -10.28
CA VAL A 39 3.80 4.97 -9.40
C VAL A 39 4.28 4.94 -7.95
N GLU A 40 3.80 5.85 -7.12
CA GLU A 40 4.13 5.90 -5.71
C GLU A 40 2.98 5.32 -4.88
N LEU A 41 3.23 4.18 -4.22
CA LEU A 41 2.30 3.61 -3.25
C LEU A 41 2.70 4.05 -1.85
N THR A 42 1.87 4.88 -1.23
CA THR A 42 2.08 5.42 0.10
C THR A 42 1.27 4.63 1.12
N VAL A 43 1.93 4.16 2.18
CA VAL A 43 1.34 3.41 3.29
C VAL A 43 1.46 4.26 4.56
N THR A 44 0.31 4.60 5.14
CA THR A 44 0.22 5.36 6.39
C THR A 44 -0.31 4.46 7.50
N ASN A 45 0.42 4.38 8.62
CA ASN A 45 -0.07 3.71 9.82
C ASN A 45 -1.02 4.65 10.57
N VAL A 46 -2.33 4.47 10.37
CA VAL A 46 -3.40 5.21 11.06
C VAL A 46 -3.91 4.48 12.31
N GLY A 47 -3.33 3.33 12.62
CA GLY A 47 -3.58 2.58 13.86
C GLY A 47 -2.83 3.16 15.05
N ASN A 48 -2.89 2.45 16.18
CA ASN A 48 -2.25 2.86 17.44
C ASN A 48 -1.12 1.93 17.90
N LYS A 49 -0.72 0.96 17.07
CA LYS A 49 0.47 0.11 17.29
C LYS A 49 1.51 0.31 16.18
N LYS A 50 2.76 -0.02 16.48
CA LYS A 50 3.82 -0.13 15.46
C LYS A 50 3.55 -1.37 14.61
N ILE A 51 3.71 -1.27 13.30
CA ILE A 51 3.41 -2.34 12.33
C ILE A 51 4.68 -2.68 11.56
N LYS A 52 4.96 -3.97 11.33
CA LYS A 52 6.00 -4.41 10.40
C LYS A 52 5.43 -4.49 8.98
N ILE A 53 6.01 -3.75 8.05
CA ILE A 53 5.71 -3.84 6.62
C ILE A 53 6.94 -4.31 5.86
N ASN A 54 6.75 -4.88 4.67
CA ASN A 54 7.86 -5.17 3.78
C ASN A 54 8.60 -3.91 3.37
N LYS A 55 9.93 -3.95 3.33
CA LYS A 55 10.75 -2.79 2.94
C LYS A 55 10.64 -2.50 1.44
N THR A 56 10.40 -3.53 0.64
CA THR A 56 10.25 -3.48 -0.81
C THR A 56 8.89 -4.05 -1.18
N PHE A 57 8.18 -3.34 -2.06
CA PHE A 57 6.96 -3.84 -2.69
C PHE A 57 7.33 -4.43 -4.04
N SER A 58 6.90 -5.66 -4.33
CA SER A 58 7.22 -6.29 -5.61
C SER A 58 6.48 -5.58 -6.73
N PRO A 59 7.16 -5.11 -7.80
CA PRO A 59 6.48 -4.54 -8.95
C PRO A 59 5.49 -5.49 -9.62
N TYR A 60 5.69 -6.81 -9.51
CA TYR A 60 4.74 -7.81 -10.03
C TYR A 60 3.39 -7.79 -9.29
N ARG A 61 3.37 -7.36 -8.02
CA ARG A 61 2.15 -7.21 -7.22
C ARG A 61 1.37 -5.93 -7.56
N MET A 62 1.96 -5.02 -8.35
CA MET A 62 1.23 -3.90 -8.95
C MET A 62 0.95 -4.23 -10.42
N GLN A 63 -0.32 -4.29 -10.78
CA GLN A 63 -0.74 -4.69 -12.11
C GLN A 63 -1.41 -3.55 -12.87
N LEU A 64 -1.07 -3.42 -14.14
CA LEU A 64 -1.69 -2.48 -15.08
C LEU A 64 -2.92 -3.14 -15.69
N LYS A 65 -4.08 -2.94 -15.07
CA LYS A 65 -5.35 -3.55 -15.47
C LYS A 65 -5.94 -2.80 -16.68
N MET A 66 -5.56 -3.24 -17.88
CA MET A 66 -6.07 -2.68 -19.16
C MET A 66 -7.44 -3.26 -19.58
N ASN A 67 -7.85 -4.37 -18.97
CA ASN A 67 -9.10 -5.12 -19.20
C ASN A 67 -9.47 -5.88 -17.91
N ASN A 68 -10.46 -6.78 -17.91
CA ASN A 68 -10.77 -7.65 -16.75
C ASN A 68 -9.71 -8.73 -16.43
N TYR A 69 -8.52 -8.64 -17.03
CA TYR A 69 -7.44 -9.59 -16.78
C TYR A 69 -6.52 -9.11 -15.66
N ILE A 70 -6.43 -9.90 -14.60
CA ILE A 70 -5.42 -9.81 -13.54
C ILE A 70 -4.54 -11.06 -13.71
N ALA A 71 -3.24 -10.88 -13.82
CA ALA A 71 -2.29 -11.98 -13.86
C ALA A 71 -2.24 -12.63 -12.48
N ASP A 72 -2.27 -13.97 -12.42
CA ASP A 72 -1.92 -14.67 -11.19
C ASP A 72 -0.41 -14.54 -10.98
N VAL A 73 -0.02 -14.06 -9.81
CA VAL A 73 1.38 -13.80 -9.47
C VAL A 73 1.78 -14.80 -8.41
N ASP A 74 2.21 -15.97 -8.88
CA ASP A 74 2.96 -16.90 -8.06
C ASP A 74 4.31 -16.26 -7.72
N CYS A 75 4.57 -16.08 -6.42
CA CYS A 75 5.81 -15.52 -5.93
C CYS A 75 6.95 -16.54 -6.08
N PHE A 76 7.47 -16.71 -7.30
CA PHE A 76 8.52 -17.68 -7.62
C PHE A 76 9.87 -17.39 -6.93
N LYS A 77 10.07 -16.18 -6.40
CA LYS A 77 11.25 -15.81 -5.60
C LYS A 77 10.86 -14.87 -4.45
N ASP A 78 10.74 -15.43 -3.25
CA ASP A 78 11.38 -14.81 -2.07
C ASP A 78 10.84 -13.40 -1.72
N CYS A 79 9.51 -13.26 -1.64
CA CYS A 79 8.81 -11.97 -1.64
C CYS A 79 8.86 -11.20 -0.31
N ILE A 80 9.26 -11.84 0.79
CA ILE A 80 9.44 -11.22 2.11
C ILE A 80 10.89 -11.39 2.57
N LYS A 81 11.79 -10.51 2.12
CA LYS A 81 13.22 -10.57 2.50
C LYS A 81 13.59 -9.66 3.66
N LYS A 82 12.98 -8.47 3.74
CA LYS A 82 13.34 -7.44 4.72
C LYS A 82 12.09 -6.67 5.12
N THR A 83 11.89 -6.51 6.42
CA THR A 83 10.78 -5.70 6.97
C THR A 83 11.31 -4.41 7.59
N THR A 84 10.45 -3.40 7.64
CA THR A 84 10.66 -2.16 8.37
C THR A 84 9.47 -1.91 9.29
N LYS A 85 9.69 -1.15 10.36
CA LYS A 85 8.64 -0.83 11.34
C LYS A 85 8.13 0.59 11.11
N ILE A 86 6.83 0.76 10.92
CA ILE A 86 6.17 2.06 10.86
C ILE A 86 5.39 2.31 12.16
N LYS A 87 5.68 3.43 12.84
CA LYS A 87 4.98 3.86 14.06
C LYS A 87 3.62 4.48 13.69
N PRO A 88 2.69 4.61 14.66
CA PRO A 88 1.47 5.39 14.46
C PRO A 88 1.76 6.78 13.88
N GLY A 89 0.99 7.19 12.87
CA GLY A 89 1.15 8.43 12.13
C GLY A 89 2.30 8.45 11.10
N GLN A 90 3.15 7.42 11.06
CA GLN A 90 4.24 7.37 10.08
C GLN A 90 3.78 6.90 8.71
N ILE A 91 4.49 7.40 7.71
CA ILE A 91 4.28 7.15 6.29
C ILE A 91 5.49 6.39 5.75
N TYR A 92 5.25 5.44 4.85
CA TYR A 92 6.25 4.76 4.06
C TYR A 92 5.81 4.72 2.60
N THR A 93 6.66 5.18 1.68
CA THR A 93 6.32 5.28 0.26
C THR A 93 7.18 4.32 -0.56
N TYR A 94 6.53 3.48 -1.35
CA TYR A 94 7.17 2.61 -2.33
C TYR A 94 7.16 3.29 -3.71
N PRO A 95 8.33 3.59 -4.29
CA PRO A 95 8.40 3.90 -5.72
C PRO A 95 8.35 2.58 -6.50
N ILE A 96 7.32 2.41 -7.33
CA ILE A 96 7.11 1.20 -8.13
C ILE A 96 7.27 1.59 -9.60
N ALA A 97 8.36 1.12 -10.22
CA ALA A 97 8.60 1.36 -11.64
C ALA A 97 7.65 0.52 -12.48
N ILE A 98 6.83 1.15 -13.32
CA ILE A 98 5.88 0.41 -14.16
C ILE A 98 6.61 -0.51 -15.14
N LYS A 99 7.86 -0.21 -15.51
CA LYS A 99 8.69 -1.05 -16.40
C LYS A 99 8.98 -2.44 -15.87
N GLU A 100 8.87 -2.62 -14.55
CA GLU A 100 9.11 -3.87 -13.85
C GLU A 100 7.82 -4.66 -13.62
N THR A 101 6.66 -4.13 -14.02
CA THR A 101 5.37 -4.82 -13.94
C THR A 101 5.23 -5.86 -15.04
N ILE A 102 4.48 -6.93 -14.78
CA ILE A 102 4.29 -8.04 -15.73
C ILE A 102 3.58 -7.60 -17.03
N GLN A 103 2.74 -6.57 -16.98
CA GLN A 103 2.04 -6.05 -18.15
C GLN A 103 2.87 -5.07 -18.98
N TYR A 104 3.98 -4.54 -18.45
CA TYR A 104 4.75 -3.53 -19.17
C TYR A 104 5.24 -3.94 -20.56
N PRO A 105 5.71 -5.18 -20.79
CA PRO A 105 6.08 -5.63 -22.14
C PRO A 105 4.92 -5.57 -23.15
N LYS A 106 3.66 -5.57 -22.69
CA LYS A 106 2.48 -5.41 -23.55
C LYS A 106 2.23 -3.95 -23.94
N LEU A 107 2.94 -3.00 -23.35
CA LEU A 107 2.92 -1.59 -23.73
C LEU A 107 3.89 -1.37 -24.92
N ILE A 108 3.34 -1.03 -26.08
CA ILE A 108 4.00 -0.72 -27.35
C ILE A 108 4.42 0.76 -27.39
N ASN A 109 5.56 1.06 -28.02
CA ASN A 109 6.12 2.42 -28.08
C ASN A 109 5.20 3.41 -28.82
N GLY A 110 5.21 4.67 -28.37
CA GLY A 110 4.52 5.78 -29.04
C GLY A 110 2.99 5.72 -28.97
N ARG A 111 2.42 4.85 -28.14
CA ARG A 111 0.98 4.73 -27.92
C ARG A 111 0.57 5.22 -26.54
N THR A 112 -0.65 5.74 -26.46
CA THR A 112 -1.34 6.07 -25.22
C THR A 112 -2.13 4.85 -24.74
N TYR A 113 -2.02 4.57 -23.46
CA TYR A 113 -2.61 3.44 -22.76
C TYR A 113 -3.54 3.91 -21.68
N LYS A 114 -4.63 3.17 -21.48
CA LYS A 114 -5.57 3.36 -20.39
C LYS A 114 -5.61 2.11 -19.55
N PHE A 115 -5.44 2.25 -18.24
CA PHE A 115 -5.48 1.14 -17.30
C PHE A 115 -5.86 1.60 -15.90
N HIS A 116 -6.36 0.68 -15.10
CA HIS A 116 -6.51 0.84 -13.67
C HIS A 116 -5.30 0.22 -12.96
N LEU A 117 -4.96 0.73 -11.77
CA LEU A 117 -3.94 0.11 -10.92
C LEU A 117 -4.59 -0.91 -9.99
N PHE A 118 -4.11 -2.14 -10.04
CA PHE A 118 -4.45 -3.18 -9.07
C PHE A 118 -3.23 -3.48 -8.20
N PHE A 119 -3.41 -3.48 -6.88
CA PHE A 119 -2.36 -3.80 -5.92
C PHE A 119 -2.73 -5.07 -5.16
N ASP A 120 -1.93 -6.12 -5.33
CA ASP A 120 -1.99 -7.31 -4.48
C ASP A 120 -1.16 -7.07 -3.22
N LEU A 121 -1.84 -7.03 -2.07
CA LEU A 121 -1.29 -6.63 -0.79
C LEU A 121 -0.90 -7.81 0.11
N ILE A 122 -0.96 -9.05 -0.40
CA ILE A 122 -0.72 -10.27 0.39
C ILE A 122 0.63 -10.25 1.11
N ASP A 123 1.64 -9.63 0.51
CA ASP A 123 2.99 -9.54 1.06
C ASP A 123 3.25 -8.21 1.80
N LEU A 124 2.28 -7.31 1.96
CA LEU A 124 2.55 -6.00 2.55
C LEU A 124 2.97 -6.10 4.03
N THR A 125 2.24 -6.91 4.79
CA THR A 125 2.43 -7.13 6.23
C THR A 125 1.92 -8.53 6.59
N ASN A 126 2.57 -9.19 7.54
CA ASN A 126 2.10 -10.46 8.09
C ASN A 126 1.09 -10.29 9.24
N GLU A 127 0.84 -9.04 9.65
CA GLU A 127 -0.16 -8.69 10.65
C GLU A 127 -1.55 -8.56 10.01
N ASP A 128 -2.58 -9.08 10.67
CA ASP A 128 -3.97 -8.87 10.28
C ASP A 128 -4.36 -7.40 10.49
N CYS A 129 -4.45 -6.66 9.40
CA CYS A 129 -4.63 -5.22 9.38
C CYS A 129 -5.82 -4.82 8.52
N LYS A 130 -6.65 -3.91 9.06
CA LYS A 130 -7.64 -3.23 8.22
C LYS A 130 -6.91 -2.31 7.25
N ILE A 131 -7.00 -2.62 5.96
CA ILE A 131 -6.41 -1.83 4.86
C ILE A 131 -7.53 -1.11 4.11
N TYR A 132 -7.35 0.18 3.82
CA TYR A 132 -8.28 0.98 3.01
C TYR A 132 -7.58 2.15 2.31
N GLY A 133 -8.30 2.88 1.44
CA GLY A 133 -7.88 4.18 0.90
C GLY A 133 -7.42 4.16 -0.56
N LEU A 134 -7.07 2.99 -1.10
CA LEU A 134 -6.81 2.85 -2.53
C LEU A 134 -8.06 3.21 -3.32
N LYS A 135 -7.87 4.09 -4.30
CA LYS A 135 -8.91 4.47 -5.24
C LYS A 135 -8.73 3.69 -6.54
N ASP A 136 -9.85 3.35 -7.16
CA ASP A 136 -9.87 2.75 -8.48
C ASP A 136 -10.15 3.85 -9.52
N GLU A 137 -9.09 4.35 -10.16
CA GLU A 137 -9.15 5.45 -11.13
C GLU A 137 -8.54 4.98 -12.46
N GLU A 138 -9.17 5.32 -13.59
CA GLU A 138 -8.60 5.08 -14.91
C GLU A 138 -7.42 6.04 -15.13
N ILE A 139 -6.26 5.49 -15.45
CA ILE A 139 -5.02 6.22 -15.66
C ILE A 139 -4.68 6.19 -17.14
N THR A 140 -4.34 7.36 -17.67
CA THR A 140 -3.82 7.52 -19.03
C THR A 140 -2.30 7.66 -18.98
N TYR A 141 -1.58 6.81 -19.72
CA TYR A 141 -0.13 6.80 -19.79
C TYR A 141 0.31 6.73 -21.25
N THR A 142 1.16 7.66 -21.69
CA THR A 142 1.78 7.58 -23.01
C THR A 142 3.17 6.98 -22.87
N LYS A 143 3.42 5.83 -23.51
CA LYS A 143 4.75 5.20 -23.43
C LYS A 143 5.76 6.06 -24.17
N VAL A 144 6.58 6.74 -23.40
CA VAL A 144 7.81 7.39 -23.86
C VAL A 144 8.97 6.41 -23.63
N ASN A 145 9.96 6.41 -24.52
CA ASN A 145 11.19 5.66 -24.27
C ASN A 145 11.92 6.35 -23.11
N HIS A 146 11.73 5.80 -21.91
CA HIS A 146 12.59 6.10 -20.77
C HIS A 146 13.80 5.18 -20.91
N ASP A 147 14.73 5.56 -21.78
CA ASP A 147 16.03 4.89 -21.93
C ASP A 147 16.84 4.98 -20.64
#